data_AF-A0A2D9KUJ3-F1
#
_entry.id   AF-A0A2D9KUJ3-F1
#
_cell.length_a   1.000
_cell.length_b   1.000
_cell.length_c   1.000
_cell.angle_alpha   90.00
_cell.angle_beta   90.00
_cell.angle_gamma   90.00
#
_symmetry.space_group_name_H-M   'P 1'
#
loop_
_entity.id
_entity.type
_entity.pdbx_description
1 polymer ?
#
loop_
_entity_poly.entity_id
_entity_poly.type
_entity_poly.pdbx_seq_one_letter_code
_entity_poly.pdbx_strand_id
1 'polypeptide(L)'
;MARYLSSVFLLFWLIGTVSATEIYQWTDDHGRQIFSDQPADPAAETVELTPNSNRYLFNVKRVYDGDTLVLENNQRVRLLSINTPEISSRYREAEPGALKRGIG
;
A
#
# COMPACT_ATOMS: atom_id res chain seq x y z
N MET A 1 36.01 -17.07 -16.76
CA MET A 1 35.31 -17.64 -15.58
C MET A 1 35.18 -16.64 -14.42
N ALA A 2 36.26 -15.97 -13.98
CA ALA A 2 36.21 -15.01 -12.86
C ALA A 2 35.16 -13.89 -13.01
N ARG A 3 34.98 -13.30 -14.20
CA ARG A 3 33.98 -12.23 -14.43
C ARG A 3 32.53 -12.69 -14.23
N TYR A 4 32.20 -13.92 -14.61
CA TYR A 4 30.86 -14.48 -14.44
C TYR A 4 30.59 -14.83 -12.96
N LEU A 5 31.61 -15.28 -12.24
CA LEU A 5 31.55 -15.50 -10.79
C LEU A 5 31.28 -14.19 -10.04
N SER A 6 31.94 -13.10 -10.43
CA SER A 6 31.69 -11.76 -9.86
C SER A 6 30.26 -11.27 -10.14
N SER A 7 29.75 -11.45 -11.35
CA SER A 7 28.38 -11.05 -11.71
C SER A 7 27.31 -11.89 -11.00
N VAL A 8 27.53 -13.19 -10.83
CA VAL A 8 26.62 -14.06 -10.05
C VAL A 8 26.63 -13.65 -8.58
N PHE A 9 27.80 -13.36 -8.01
CA PHE A 9 27.91 -12.90 -6.63
C PHE A 9 27.18 -11.56 -6.40
N LEU A 10 27.31 -10.63 -7.34
CA LEU A 10 26.63 -9.32 -7.29
C LEU A 10 25.11 -9.46 -7.45
N LEU A 11 24.64 -10.40 -8.29
CA LEU A 11 23.22 -10.73 -8.43
C LEU A 11 22.64 -11.35 -7.14
N PHE A 12 23.36 -12.29 -6.50
CA PHE A 12 22.94 -12.87 -5.21
C PHE A 12 22.90 -11.83 -4.09
N TRP A 13 23.81 -10.86 -4.10
CA TRP A 13 23.81 -9.76 -3.13
C TRP A 13 22.60 -8.81 -3.32
N LEU A 14 22.22 -8.50 -4.56
CA LEU A 14 21.02 -7.71 -4.84
C LEU A 14 19.71 -8.40 -4.43
N ILE A 15 19.64 -9.74 -4.52
CA ILE A 15 18.42 -10.48 -4.13
C ILE A 15 18.22 -10.42 -2.61
N GLY A 16 19.30 -10.38 -1.82
CA GLY A 16 19.23 -10.32 -0.35
C GLY A 16 18.70 -9.00 0.23
N THR A 17 18.59 -7.93 -0.57
CA THR A 17 18.13 -6.62 -0.09
C THR A 17 16.65 -6.34 -0.35
N VAL A 18 15.93 -7.26 -1.01
CA VAL A 18 14.52 -7.08 -1.36
C VAL A 18 13.65 -7.87 -0.39
N SER A 19 13.36 -7.31 0.78
CA SER A 19 12.38 -7.88 1.72
C SER A 19 11.74 -6.77 2.54
N ALA A 20 10.58 -6.30 2.09
CA ALA A 20 9.64 -5.54 2.92
C ALA A 20 8.53 -6.50 3.35
N THR A 21 8.72 -7.15 4.50
CA THR A 21 7.76 -8.15 5.02
C THR A 21 6.91 -7.61 6.16
N GLU A 22 7.25 -6.44 6.69
CA GLU A 22 6.60 -5.83 7.84
C GLU A 22 5.77 -4.62 7.41
N ILE A 23 4.63 -4.46 8.07
CA ILE A 23 3.80 -3.25 7.95
C ILE A 23 3.88 -2.53 9.28
N TYR A 24 4.23 -1.26 9.23
CA TYR A 24 4.25 -0.36 10.38
C TYR A 24 3.02 0.52 10.36
N GLN A 25 2.50 0.87 11.54
CA GLN A 25 1.39 1.78 11.71
C GLN A 25 1.68 2.82 12.78
N TRP A 26 1.15 4.03 12.61
CA TRP A 26 1.15 5.07 13.64
C TRP A 26 -0.03 6.02 13.44
N THR A 27 -0.29 6.85 14.44
CA THR A 27 -1.25 7.95 14.33
C THR A 27 -0.50 9.26 14.18
N ASP A 28 -0.82 10.05 13.16
CA ASP A 28 -0.22 11.37 12.96
C ASP A 28 -0.81 12.43 13.91
N ASP A 29 -0.22 13.64 13.89
CA ASP A 29 -0.66 14.78 14.71
C ASP A 29 -2.12 15.21 14.44
N HIS A 30 -2.71 14.77 13.34
CA HIS A 30 -4.10 15.05 12.96
C HIS A 30 -5.05 13.91 13.33
N GLY A 31 -4.58 12.89 14.05
CA GLY A 31 -5.38 11.73 14.45
C GLY A 31 -5.65 10.75 13.33
N ARG A 32 -4.91 10.82 12.20
CA ARG A 32 -5.07 9.90 11.07
C ARG A 32 -4.18 8.68 11.28
N GLN A 33 -4.74 7.50 11.09
CA GLN A 33 -3.98 6.27 11.05
C GLN A 33 -3.17 6.19 9.75
N ILE A 34 -1.85 6.05 9.85
CA ILE A 34 -0.93 5.90 8.72
C ILE A 34 -0.33 4.48 8.75
N PHE A 35 -0.06 3.94 7.56
CA PHE A 35 0.59 2.65 7.37
C PHE A 35 1.78 2.81 6.41
N SER A 36 2.88 2.09 6.68
CA SER A 36 4.08 2.11 5.84
C SER A 36 4.79 0.76 5.86
N ASP A 37 5.57 0.49 4.82
CA ASP A 37 6.55 -0.60 4.74
C ASP A 37 7.88 -0.25 5.43
N GLN A 38 8.02 0.98 5.95
CA GLN A 38 9.19 1.46 6.69
C GLN A 38 8.77 2.06 8.04
N PRO A 39 9.64 1.98 9.07
CA PRO A 39 9.41 2.66 10.35
C PRO A 39 9.71 4.16 10.19
N ALA A 40 8.84 4.86 9.47
CA ALA A 40 9.03 6.26 9.10
C ALA A 40 8.77 7.26 10.26
N ASP A 41 8.18 6.79 11.36
CA ASP A 41 7.87 7.58 12.54
C ASP A 41 8.41 6.88 13.81
N PRO A 42 8.94 7.61 14.81
CA PRO A 42 9.38 7.03 16.08
C PRO A 42 8.27 6.31 16.86
N ALA A 43 7.01 6.70 16.67
CA ALA A 43 5.84 6.05 17.28
C ALA A 43 5.30 4.89 16.43
N ALA A 44 6.00 4.48 15.37
CA ALA A 44 5.56 3.40 14.51
C ALA A 44 5.67 2.04 15.21
N GLU A 45 4.56 1.30 15.16
CA GLU A 45 4.45 -0.06 15.70
C GLU A 45 4.23 -1.06 14.57
N THR A 46 4.78 -2.28 14.69
CA THR A 46 4.56 -3.35 13.71
C THR A 46 3.15 -3.91 13.81
N VAL A 47 2.48 -4.05 12.67
CA VAL A 47 1.14 -4.65 12.56
C VAL A 47 1.27 -6.17 12.53
N GLU A 48 0.77 -6.84 13.55
CA GLU A 48 0.59 -8.30 13.51
C GLU A 48 -0.57 -8.66 12.59
N LEU A 49 -0.23 -9.03 11.35
CA LEU A 49 -1.18 -9.65 10.44
C LEU A 49 -1.40 -11.09 10.90
N THR A 50 -2.45 -11.34 11.67
CA THR A 50 -2.93 -12.72 11.86
C THR A 50 -3.67 -13.11 10.57
N PRO A 51 -3.13 -14.00 9.71
CA PRO A 51 -3.83 -14.44 8.52
C PRO A 51 -5.02 -15.29 8.94
N ASN A 52 -6.13 -14.64 9.23
CA ASN A 52 -7.40 -15.32 9.42
C ASN A 52 -7.90 -15.71 8.02
N SER A 53 -8.00 -17.02 7.76
CA SER A 53 -8.49 -17.59 6.52
C SER A 53 -9.99 -17.31 6.25
N ASN A 54 -10.65 -16.56 7.13
CA ASN A 54 -11.96 -15.98 6.87
C ASN A 54 -11.88 -15.11 5.62
N ARG A 55 -12.26 -15.68 4.47
CA ARG A 55 -12.65 -14.94 3.28
C ARG A 55 -13.88 -14.12 3.65
N TYR A 56 -13.66 -12.93 4.16
CA TYR A 56 -14.74 -11.98 4.38
C TYR A 56 -15.22 -11.48 3.02
N LEU A 57 -16.43 -11.89 2.65
CA LEU A 57 -17.13 -11.34 1.49
C LEU A 57 -17.73 -9.99 1.89
N PHE A 58 -17.20 -8.92 1.32
CA PHE A 58 -17.75 -7.58 1.47
C PHE A 58 -18.33 -7.11 0.14
N ASN A 59 -19.53 -6.53 0.19
CA ASN A 59 -20.10 -5.84 -0.96
C ASN A 59 -19.44 -4.46 -1.10
N VAL A 60 -18.89 -4.21 -2.29
CA VAL A 60 -18.29 -2.93 -2.65
C VAL A 60 -19.39 -2.00 -3.13
N LYS A 61 -19.55 -0.86 -2.45
CA LYS A 61 -20.47 0.20 -2.83
C LYS A 61 -19.96 0.99 -4.03
N ARG A 62 -18.66 1.33 -3.99
CA ARG A 62 -17.96 1.98 -5.11
C ARG A 62 -16.45 1.84 -4.98
N VAL A 63 -15.77 1.89 -6.11
CA VAL A 63 -14.33 2.10 -6.19
C VAL A 63 -14.06 3.60 -6.03
N TYR A 64 -13.17 3.98 -5.10
CA TYR A 64 -12.79 5.37 -4.91
C TYR A 64 -11.68 5.75 -5.91
N ASP A 65 -10.60 4.97 -5.93
CA ASP A 65 -9.48 5.01 -6.87
C ASP A 65 -8.90 3.58 -7.01
N GLY A 66 -7.73 3.42 -7.61
CA GLY A 66 -7.19 2.10 -7.95
C GLY A 66 -6.78 1.23 -6.75
N ASP A 67 -6.58 1.82 -5.56
CA ASP A 67 -6.19 1.11 -4.34
C ASP A 67 -7.18 1.31 -3.17
N THR A 68 -8.18 2.17 -3.33
CA THR A 68 -9.13 2.52 -2.27
C THR A 68 -10.56 2.18 -2.68
N LEU A 69 -11.24 1.42 -1.83
CA LEU A 69 -12.63 0.99 -1.98
C LEU A 69 -13.52 1.60 -0.89
N VAL A 70 -14.79 1.78 -1.21
CA VAL A 70 -15.84 2.06 -0.23
C VAL A 70 -16.80 0.89 -0.21
N LEU A 71 -16.99 0.30 0.97
CA LEU A 71 -17.89 -0.82 1.21
C LEU A 71 -19.33 -0.32 1.48
N GLU A 72 -20.33 -1.21 1.40
CA GLU A 72 -21.74 -0.86 1.65
C GLU A 72 -22.02 -0.33 3.07
N ASN A 73 -21.24 -0.76 4.06
CA ASN A 73 -21.29 -0.20 5.42
C ASN A 73 -20.63 1.20 5.52
N ASN A 74 -20.29 1.83 4.40
CA ASN A 74 -19.57 3.10 4.27
C ASN A 74 -18.13 3.10 4.82
N GLN A 75 -17.57 1.93 5.14
CA GLN A 75 -16.15 1.81 5.48
C GLN A 75 -15.29 2.06 4.24
N ARG A 76 -14.27 2.91 4.39
CA ARG A 76 -13.21 3.09 3.39
C ARG A 76 -12.08 2.11 3.69
N VAL A 77 -11.64 1.38 2.66
CA VAL A 77 -10.55 0.38 2.75
C VAL A 77 -9.48 0.75 1.73
N ARG A 78 -8.24 0.96 2.18
CA ARG A 78 -7.06 1.14 1.31
C ARG A 78 -6.26 -0.15 1.28
N LEU A 79 -5.85 -0.57 0.09
CA LEU A 79 -5.00 -1.74 -0.11
C LEU A 79 -3.57 -1.37 0.27
N LEU A 80 -3.05 -2.01 1.31
CA LEU A 80 -1.68 -1.78 1.76
C LEU A 80 -0.69 -2.28 0.70
N SER A 81 0.43 -1.58 0.59
CA SER A 81 1.52 -1.86 -0.38
C SER A 81 1.12 -1.76 -1.86
N ILE A 82 -0.07 -1.24 -2.17
CA ILE A 82 -0.49 -0.88 -3.52
C ILE A 82 -0.68 0.65 -3.52
N ASN A 83 -0.04 1.31 -4.48
CA ASN A 83 -0.19 2.73 -4.70
C ASN A 83 -0.60 2.95 -6.16
N THR A 84 -1.72 3.63 -6.37
CA THR A 84 -2.23 3.96 -7.70
C THR A 84 -2.31 5.47 -7.90
N PRO A 85 -2.19 5.97 -9.15
CA PRO A 85 -2.33 7.39 -9.43
C PRO A 85 -3.59 7.97 -8.80
N GLU A 86 -3.42 8.97 -7.96
CA GLU A 86 -4.50 9.49 -7.13
C GLU A 86 -5.45 10.38 -7.95
N ILE A 87 -6.77 10.19 -7.77
CA ILE A 87 -7.79 11.03 -8.44
C ILE A 87 -7.86 12.43 -7.81
N SER A 88 -8.44 13.39 -8.52
CA SER A 88 -8.57 14.76 -8.01
C SER A 88 -9.43 14.84 -6.73
N SER A 89 -9.01 15.72 -5.83
CA SER A 89 -9.71 16.06 -4.59
C SER A 89 -9.90 17.58 -4.48
N ARG A 90 -10.59 18.03 -3.42
CA ARG A 90 -10.79 19.47 -3.16
C ARG A 90 -9.48 20.26 -3.08
N TYR A 91 -8.40 19.61 -2.64
CA TYR A 91 -7.13 20.27 -2.33
C TYR A 91 -5.96 19.83 -3.24
N ARG A 92 -6.20 18.90 -4.18
CA ARG A 92 -5.16 18.34 -5.03
C ARG A 92 -5.71 17.95 -6.39
N GLU A 93 -4.98 18.29 -7.44
CA GLU A 93 -5.28 17.84 -8.81
C GLU A 93 -5.03 16.33 -8.96
N ALA A 94 -5.60 15.74 -10.01
CA ALA A 94 -5.39 14.32 -10.31
C ALA A 94 -3.96 14.07 -10.80
N GLU A 95 -3.38 12.93 -10.44
CA GLU A 95 -2.08 12.50 -10.96
C GLU A 95 -2.19 11.96 -12.39
N PRO A 96 -1.11 12.03 -13.20
CA PRO A 96 -1.11 11.46 -14.54
C PRO A 96 -1.52 9.98 -14.53
N GLY A 97 -2.53 9.63 -15.34
CA GLY A 97 -3.08 8.26 -15.40
C GLY A 97 -4.25 7.98 -14.46
N ALA A 98 -4.59 8.90 -13.55
CA ALA A 98 -5.78 8.80 -12.71
C ALA A 98 -7.06 9.11 -13.51
N LEU A 99 -7.63 8.07 -14.14
CA LEU A 99 -8.84 8.21 -14.94
C LEU A 99 -10.10 8.03 -14.08
N LYS A 100 -10.83 9.11 -13.81
CA LYS A 100 -12.16 9.01 -13.20
C LYS A 100 -13.17 8.57 -14.27
N ARG A 101 -13.46 7.28 -14.35
CA ARG A 101 -14.54 6.79 -15.21
C ARG A 101 -15.87 7.28 -14.62
N GLY A 102 -16.46 8.30 -15.23
CA GLY A 102 -17.81 8.76 -14.90
C GLY A 102 -18.80 7.63 -15.16
N ILE A 103 -19.35 7.07 -14.08
CA ILE A 103 -20.59 6.30 -14.16
C ILE A 103 -21.72 7.33 -14.25
N GLY A 104 -22.13 7.61 -15.48
CA GLY A 104 -23.45 8.18 -15.77
C GLY A 104 -24.51 7.10 -15.68
#